data_AF-A0A382YRC9-F1
#
_entry.id   AF-A0A382YRC9-F1
#
_cell.length_a   1.000
_cell.length_b   1.000
_cell.length_c   1.000
_cell.angle_alpha   90.00
_cell.angle_beta   90.00
_cell.angle_gamma   90.00
#
_symmetry.space_group_name_H-M   'P 1'
#
loop_
_entity.id
_entity.type
_entity.pdbx_description
1 polymer ?
#
loop_
_entity_poly.entity_id
_entity_poly.type
_entity_poly.pdbx_seq_one_letter_code
_entity_poly.pdbx_strand_id
1 'polypeptide(L)'
;MPPLKLYFLAAEVTPFSETYELASFSRKITSRLHDKTDIDIRISQPKYGYVSERKYVLREVIRLKDIPVIFNGEKHIINMKSCFIPETRVQVYFMENNLLYKSLPDLIYKARNGRVFSDIDVRFAFFSLAAIDTLTSLFWAPDIFIC
;
A
#
# COMPACT_ATOMS: atom_id res chain seq x y z
N MET A 1 -18.17 -1.77 22.01
CA MET A 1 -16.71 -1.60 22.07
C MET A 1 -16.26 -0.91 20.80
N PRO A 2 -15.18 -0.10 20.82
CA PRO A 2 -14.59 0.38 19.57
C PRO A 2 -14.15 -0.81 18.71
N PRO A 3 -14.24 -0.71 17.37
CA PRO A 3 -13.82 -1.80 16.49
C PRO A 3 -12.31 -2.04 16.61
N LEU A 4 -11.89 -3.30 16.45
CA LEU A 4 -10.49 -3.70 16.40
C LEU A 4 -9.86 -3.16 15.12
N LYS A 5 -8.82 -2.35 15.26
CA LYS A 5 -8.15 -1.68 14.14
C LYS A 5 -7.04 -2.55 13.58
N LEU A 6 -7.17 -2.93 12.32
CA LEU A 6 -6.21 -3.76 11.60
C LEU A 6 -5.53 -2.94 10.51
N TYR A 7 -4.20 -2.89 10.52
CA TYR A 7 -3.44 -2.29 9.43
C TYR A 7 -2.74 -3.37 8.62
N PHE A 8 -3.22 -3.58 7.40
CA PHE A 8 -2.69 -4.58 6.49
C PHE A 8 -1.72 -3.93 5.51
N LEU A 9 -0.45 -4.33 5.57
CA LEU A 9 0.59 -3.92 4.63
C LEU A 9 0.69 -5.00 3.56
N ALA A 10 0.29 -4.67 2.34
CA ALA A 10 0.29 -5.61 1.23
C ALA A 10 1.24 -5.13 0.12
N ALA A 11 2.06 -6.03 -0.41
CA ALA A 11 2.79 -5.77 -1.64
C ALA A 11 1.85 -5.73 -2.85
N GLU A 12 0.78 -6.54 -2.83
CA GLU A 12 -0.15 -6.67 -3.96
C GLU A 12 -1.60 -6.74 -3.51
N VAL A 13 -2.50 -6.11 -4.27
CA VAL A 13 -3.95 -6.15 -4.05
C VAL A 13 -4.69 -6.12 -5.39
N THR A 14 -5.50 -7.14 -5.67
CA THR A 14 -6.39 -7.17 -6.84
C THR A 14 -7.44 -6.04 -6.75
N PRO A 15 -7.72 -5.29 -7.83
CA PRO A 15 -7.19 -5.42 -9.20
C PRO A 15 -6.06 -4.43 -9.54
N PHE A 16 -5.38 -3.88 -8.53
CA PHE A 16 -4.41 -2.80 -8.72
C PHE A 16 -3.04 -3.33 -9.13
N SER A 17 -2.57 -4.34 -8.43
CA SER A 17 -1.27 -4.98 -8.59
C SER A 17 -1.49 -6.49 -8.49
N GLU A 18 -1.23 -7.20 -9.58
CA GLU A 18 -1.60 -8.62 -9.76
C GLU A 18 -0.45 -9.38 -10.43
N THR A 19 0.70 -9.40 -9.76
CA THR A 19 1.87 -10.16 -10.21
C THR A 19 1.69 -11.65 -9.89
N TYR A 20 1.19 -11.98 -8.69
CA TYR A 20 1.01 -13.37 -8.23
C TYR A 20 -0.27 -13.56 -7.38
N GLU A 21 -0.44 -14.76 -6.82
CA GLU A 21 -1.60 -15.16 -6.03
C GLU A 21 -1.84 -14.30 -4.78
N LEU A 22 -0.79 -13.64 -4.26
CA LEU A 22 -0.87 -12.73 -3.11
C LEU A 22 -1.92 -11.64 -3.33
N ALA A 23 -2.02 -11.08 -4.55
CA ALA A 23 -3.00 -10.05 -4.88
C ALA A 23 -4.44 -10.48 -4.58
N SER A 24 -4.77 -11.71 -4.98
CA SER A 24 -6.10 -12.29 -4.81
C SER A 24 -6.38 -12.62 -3.34
N PHE A 25 -5.37 -13.12 -2.62
CA PHE A 25 -5.44 -13.38 -1.19
C PHE A 25 -5.70 -12.08 -0.42
N SER A 26 -4.93 -11.03 -0.70
CA SER A 26 -5.08 -9.70 -0.11
C SER A 26 -6.49 -9.13 -0.30
N ARG A 27 -7.06 -9.20 -1.51
CA ARG A 27 -8.45 -8.78 -1.76
C ARG A 27 -9.45 -9.60 -0.94
N LYS A 28 -9.29 -10.93 -0.92
CA LYS A 28 -10.23 -11.84 -0.26
C LYS A 28 -10.24 -11.66 1.26
N ILE A 29 -9.07 -11.66 1.89
CA ILE A 29 -8.96 -11.53 3.35
C ILE A 29 -9.48 -10.17 3.82
N THR A 30 -9.12 -9.09 3.10
CA THR A 30 -9.50 -7.74 3.49
C THR A 30 -11.00 -7.49 3.34
N SER A 31 -11.60 -8.00 2.27
CA SER A 31 -13.06 -7.91 2.08
C SER A 31 -13.81 -8.65 3.19
N ARG A 32 -13.37 -9.86 3.54
CA ARG A 32 -13.96 -10.66 4.62
C ARG A 32 -13.83 -10.01 6.00
N LEU A 33 -12.72 -9.32 6.26
CA LEU A 33 -12.51 -8.59 7.52
C LEU A 33 -13.31 -7.29 7.57
N HIS A 34 -13.43 -6.58 6.45
CA HIS A 34 -14.19 -5.34 6.36
C HIS A 34 -15.70 -5.53 6.54
N ASP A 35 -16.24 -6.69 6.15
CA ASP A 35 -17.66 -7.02 6.34
C ASP A 35 -18.04 -7.24 7.83
N LYS A 36 -17.05 -7.36 8.72
CA LYS A 36 -17.27 -7.53 10.16
C LYS A 36 -17.46 -6.18 10.84
N THR A 37 -18.54 -6.05 11.61
CA THR A 37 -18.91 -4.78 12.27
C THR A 37 -17.98 -4.38 13.42
N ASP A 38 -17.21 -5.33 13.95
CA ASP A 38 -16.26 -5.16 15.04
C ASP A 38 -14.82 -4.93 14.56
N ILE A 39 -14.60 -4.72 13.26
CA ILE A 39 -13.27 -4.54 12.66
C ILE A 39 -13.21 -3.25 11.82
N ASP A 40 -12.15 -2.46 12.02
CA ASP A 40 -11.75 -1.35 11.15
C ASP A 40 -10.44 -1.72 10.45
N ILE A 41 -10.53 -2.21 9.21
CA ILE A 41 -9.36 -2.59 8.42
C ILE A 41 -8.95 -1.48 7.45
N ARG A 42 -7.66 -1.13 7.49
CA ARG A 42 -7.01 -0.23 6.51
C ARG A 42 -5.88 -0.96 5.84
N ILE A 43 -5.70 -0.69 4.55
CA ILE A 43 -4.72 -1.39 3.74
C ILE A 43 -3.82 -0.37 3.08
N SER A 44 -2.52 -0.62 3.12
CA SER A 44 -1.55 0.15 2.35
C SER A 44 -0.80 -0.76 1.40
N GLN A 45 -0.51 -0.25 0.21
CA GLN A 45 0.41 -0.85 -0.74
C GLN A 45 1.29 0.22 -1.41
N PRO A 46 2.45 -0.13 -1.98
CA PRO A 46 3.17 0.79 -2.85
C PRO A 46 2.35 1.19 -4.06
N LYS A 47 2.48 2.45 -4.48
CA LYS A 47 1.92 2.94 -5.74
C LYS A 47 2.88 2.61 -6.88
N TYR A 48 2.76 1.42 -7.44
CA TYR A 48 3.53 1.08 -8.64
C TYR A 48 3.11 1.94 -9.83
N GLY A 49 4.07 2.33 -10.67
CA GLY A 49 3.82 3.27 -11.77
C GLY A 49 2.79 2.79 -12.80
N TYR A 50 2.63 1.48 -12.96
CA TYR A 50 1.64 0.88 -13.86
C TYR A 50 0.21 0.90 -13.30
N VAL A 51 0.01 1.20 -12.01
CA VAL A 51 -1.33 1.32 -11.41
C VAL A 51 -2.00 2.58 -11.96
N SER A 52 -3.04 2.40 -12.76
CA SER A 52 -3.74 3.50 -13.42
C SER A 52 -4.57 4.33 -12.45
N GLU A 53 -4.17 5.58 -12.24
CA GLU A 53 -4.94 6.53 -11.43
C GLU A 53 -6.30 6.86 -12.03
N ARG A 54 -6.38 6.95 -13.37
CA ARG A 54 -7.63 7.24 -14.08
C ARG A 54 -8.62 6.08 -14.01
N LYS A 55 -8.16 4.84 -14.23
CA LYS A 55 -9.01 3.65 -14.23
C LYS A 55 -9.65 3.42 -12.86
N TYR A 56 -8.86 3.61 -11.80
CA TYR A 56 -9.27 3.30 -10.43
C TYR A 56 -9.67 4.54 -9.61
N VAL A 57 -9.64 5.72 -10.23
CA VAL A 57 -10.01 7.00 -9.60
C VAL A 57 -9.26 7.22 -8.28
N LEU A 58 -7.93 7.10 -8.33
CA LEU A 58 -7.07 7.37 -7.16
C LEU A 58 -7.18 8.85 -6.80
N ARG A 59 -7.49 9.13 -5.53
CA ARG A 59 -7.61 10.49 -5.00
C ARG A 59 -6.48 10.77 -4.01
N GLU A 60 -5.91 11.97 -4.07
CA GLU A 60 -4.95 12.41 -3.07
C GLU A 60 -5.59 12.43 -1.68
N VAL A 61 -4.86 11.94 -0.68
CA VAL A 61 -5.23 12.05 0.73
C VAL A 61 -4.55 13.31 1.26
N ILE A 62 -5.30 14.41 1.34
CA ILE A 62 -4.78 15.75 1.63
C ILE A 62 -3.89 15.80 2.88
N ARG A 63 -4.26 15.08 3.95
CA ARG A 63 -3.49 15.02 5.21
C ARG A 63 -2.19 14.21 5.13
N LEU A 64 -2.02 13.41 4.08
CA LEU A 64 -0.88 12.53 3.85
C LEU A 64 -0.13 12.95 2.57
N LYS A 65 -0.08 14.26 2.33
CA LYS A 65 0.66 14.87 1.22
C LYS A 65 1.99 15.42 1.71
N ASP A 66 3.01 15.29 0.89
CA ASP A 66 4.36 15.81 1.11
C ASP A 66 4.98 15.37 2.45
N ILE A 67 4.73 14.13 2.86
CA ILE A 67 5.21 13.58 4.13
C ILE A 67 6.71 13.26 3.99
N PRO A 68 7.59 13.87 4.83
CA PRO A 68 9.00 13.55 4.82
C PRO A 68 9.26 12.23 5.53
N VAL A 69 9.99 11.32 4.89
CA VAL A 69 10.46 10.06 5.46
C VAL A 69 11.98 10.01 5.33
N ILE A 70 12.69 9.78 6.43
CA ILE A 70 14.15 9.60 6.42
C ILE A 70 14.43 8.10 6.31
N PHE A 71 15.10 7.69 5.24
CA PHE A 71 15.45 6.30 5.01
C PHE A 71 16.88 6.21 4.48
N ASN A 72 17.71 5.36 5.09
CA ASN A 72 19.12 5.20 4.73
C ASN A 72 19.92 6.52 4.67
N GLY A 73 19.62 7.47 5.56
CA GLY A 73 20.27 8.79 5.58
C GLY A 73 19.76 9.78 4.52
N GLU A 74 18.86 9.35 3.63
CA GLU A 74 18.25 10.19 2.60
C GLU A 74 16.84 10.62 3.00
N LYS A 75 16.48 11.86 2.64
CA LYS A 75 15.12 12.37 2.82
C LYS A 75 14.30 12.08 1.58
N HIS A 76 13.27 11.26 1.73
CA HIS A 76 12.24 11.04 0.72
C HIS A 76 10.99 11.85 1.05
N ILE A 77 10.28 12.30 0.02
CA ILE A 77 8.95 12.90 0.16
C ILE A 77 7.96 11.92 -0.44
N ILE A 78 6.99 11.50 0.37
CA ILE A 78 5.92 10.59 -0.07
C ILE A 78 4.57 11.29 -0.10
N ASN A 79 3.69 10.78 -0.96
CA ASN A 79 2.29 11.13 -1.01
C ASN A 79 1.43 9.89 -0.87
N MET A 80 0.31 9.96 -0.16
CA MET A 80 -0.66 8.88 -0.14
C MET A 80 -1.85 9.22 -1.02
N LYS A 81 -2.21 8.29 -1.88
CA LYS A 81 -3.49 8.30 -2.61
C LYS A 81 -4.39 7.23 -2.02
N SER A 82 -5.69 7.31 -2.28
CA SER A 82 -6.61 6.24 -1.90
C SER A 82 -7.69 6.03 -2.95
N CYS A 83 -8.20 4.80 -3.00
CA CYS A 83 -9.43 4.45 -3.70
C CYS A 83 -10.09 3.25 -3.00
N PHE A 84 -11.22 2.80 -3.53
CA PHE A 84 -11.89 1.59 -3.06
C PHE A 84 -11.57 0.43 -3.99
N ILE A 85 -11.39 -0.77 -3.45
CA ILE A 85 -11.35 -1.99 -4.28
C ILE A 85 -12.71 -2.11 -4.98
N PRO A 86 -12.75 -2.24 -6.32
CA PRO A 86 -14.01 -2.39 -7.07
C PRO A 86 -14.91 -3.49 -6.50
N GLU A 87 -16.22 -3.22 -6.48
CA GLU A 87 -17.26 -4.12 -5.95
C GLU A 87 -17.19 -4.34 -4.43
N THR A 88 -16.35 -3.59 -3.72
CA THR A 88 -16.25 -3.65 -2.25
C THR A 88 -16.29 -2.26 -1.64
N ARG A 89 -16.36 -2.17 -0.31
CA ARG A 89 -16.23 -0.92 0.45
C ARG A 89 -14.84 -0.75 1.08
N VAL A 90 -13.91 -1.63 0.73
CA VAL A 90 -12.57 -1.66 1.29
C VAL A 90 -11.74 -0.52 0.69
N GLN A 91 -11.28 0.40 1.54
CA GLN A 91 -10.39 1.49 1.13
C GLN A 91 -8.93 1.02 1.15
N VAL A 92 -8.19 1.32 0.08
CA VAL A 92 -6.77 1.03 -0.05
C VAL A 92 -6.00 2.34 -0.21
N TYR A 93 -4.92 2.47 0.55
CA TYR A 93 -3.96 3.55 0.46
C TYR A 93 -2.77 3.14 -0.40
N PHE A 94 -2.33 4.06 -1.25
CA PHE A 94 -1.26 3.88 -2.21
C PHE A 94 -0.13 4.83 -1.86
N MET A 95 1.02 4.29 -1.45
CA MET A 95 2.20 5.08 -1.13
C MET A 95 2.97 5.42 -2.40
N GLU A 96 2.94 6.70 -2.77
CA GLU A 96 3.67 7.22 -3.90
C GLU A 96 5.07 7.66 -3.48
N ASN A 97 6.07 6.96 -4.02
CA ASN A 97 7.45 7.39 -4.10
C ASN A 97 7.93 7.17 -5.53
N ASN A 98 8.12 8.27 -6.27
CA ASN A 98 8.43 8.19 -7.70
C ASN A 98 9.79 7.57 -7.98
N LEU A 99 10.76 7.69 -7.07
CA LEU A 99 12.10 7.14 -7.25
C LEU A 99 12.09 5.60 -7.15
N LEU A 100 11.32 5.07 -6.19
CA LEU A 100 11.32 3.64 -5.89
C LEU A 100 10.30 2.83 -6.69
N TYR A 101 9.13 3.39 -7.00
CA TYR A 101 8.00 2.59 -7.52
C TYR A 101 7.52 2.96 -8.92
N LYS A 102 7.81 4.16 -9.42
CA LYS A 102 7.25 4.65 -10.70
C LYS A 102 7.76 3.90 -11.92
N SER A 103 9.04 3.55 -11.94
CA SER A 103 9.68 2.93 -13.11
C SER A 103 9.55 1.40 -13.13
N LEU A 104 8.79 0.81 -12.19
CA LEU A 104 8.65 -0.63 -12.12
C LEU A 104 7.76 -1.20 -13.22
N PRO A 105 8.15 -2.35 -13.81
CA PRO A 105 7.27 -3.08 -14.70
C PRO A 105 6.14 -3.74 -13.88
N ASP A 106 5.20 -4.36 -14.59
CA ASP A 106 4.10 -5.16 -14.05
C ASP A 106 4.54 -6.33 -13.14
N LEU A 107 5.81 -6.73 -13.26
CA LEU A 107 6.45 -7.69 -12.36
C LEU A 107 7.24 -6.93 -11.29
N ILE A 108 6.83 -7.02 -10.03
CA ILE A 108 7.41 -6.21 -8.94
C ILE A 108 8.59 -6.89 -8.21
N TYR A 109 8.73 -8.22 -8.32
CA TYR A 109 9.78 -8.98 -7.61
C TYR A 109 10.96 -9.40 -8.51
N LYS A 110 10.66 -9.77 -9.76
CA LYS A 110 11.63 -10.34 -10.71
C LYS A 110 11.40 -9.76 -12.09
N ALA A 111 12.48 -9.58 -12.84
CA ALA A 111 12.42 -9.28 -14.26
C ALA A 111 11.86 -10.47 -15.06
N ARG A 112 11.50 -10.23 -16.33
CA ARG A 112 10.95 -11.27 -17.23
C ARG A 112 11.87 -12.46 -17.45
N ASN A 113 13.18 -12.30 -17.25
CA ASN A 113 14.16 -13.37 -17.31
C ASN A 113 14.35 -14.13 -15.98
N GLY A 114 13.50 -13.89 -14.97
CA GLY A 114 13.54 -14.53 -13.67
C GLY A 114 14.53 -13.95 -12.66
N ARG A 115 15.36 -12.96 -13.05
CA ARG A 115 16.29 -12.32 -12.10
C ARG A 115 15.53 -11.44 -11.12
N VAL A 116 15.80 -11.62 -9.82
CA VAL A 116 15.27 -10.76 -8.76
C VAL A 116 15.86 -9.36 -8.89
N PHE A 117 15.05 -8.32 -8.63
CA PHE A 117 15.57 -6.96 -8.59
C PHE A 117 16.52 -6.79 -7.40
N SER A 118 17.69 -6.21 -7.64
CA SER A 118 18.74 -6.08 -6.62
C SER A 118 18.40 -5.10 -5.49
N ASP A 119 17.40 -4.25 -5.69
CA ASP A 119 16.94 -3.22 -4.74
C ASP A 119 15.56 -3.57 -4.12
N ILE A 120 15.15 -4.83 -4.22
CA ILE A 120 13.87 -5.32 -3.69
C ILE A 120 13.74 -5.12 -2.17
N ASP A 121 14.83 -5.39 -1.45
CA ASP A 121 14.97 -5.24 0.00
C ASP A 121 14.82 -3.76 0.41
N VAL A 122 15.52 -2.87 -0.28
CA VAL A 122 15.46 -1.42 -0.10
C VAL A 122 14.02 -0.91 -0.26
N ARG A 123 13.33 -1.37 -1.32
CA ARG A 123 11.96 -0.93 -1.63
C ARG A 123 10.94 -1.34 -0.58
N PHE A 124 10.98 -2.59 -0.11
CA PHE A 124 10.02 -3.08 0.89
C PHE A 124 10.37 -2.64 2.31
N ALA A 125 11.66 -2.44 2.62
CA ALA A 125 12.08 -1.80 3.86
C ALA A 125 11.61 -0.34 3.93
N PHE A 126 11.78 0.43 2.84
CA PHE A 126 11.25 1.79 2.74
C PHE A 126 9.74 1.82 2.93
N PHE A 127 9.00 0.95 2.22
CA PHE A 127 7.54 0.88 2.33
C PHE A 127 7.09 0.64 3.77
N SER A 128 7.73 -0.30 4.46
CA SER A 128 7.38 -0.66 5.84
C SER A 128 7.57 0.52 6.79
N LEU A 129 8.72 1.20 6.72
CA LEU A 129 9.01 2.38 7.54
C LEU A 129 8.03 3.52 7.25
N ALA A 130 7.91 3.87 5.97
CA ALA A 130 7.06 4.95 5.52
C ALA A 130 5.58 4.70 5.87
N ALA A 131 5.12 3.45 5.86
CA ALA A 131 3.75 3.11 6.21
C ALA A 131 3.47 3.36 7.69
N ILE A 132 4.45 3.11 8.56
CA ILE A 132 4.37 3.42 10.00
C ILE A 132 4.38 4.94 10.22
N ASP A 133 5.29 5.67 9.57
CA ASP A 133 5.40 7.13 9.69
C ASP A 133 4.07 7.83 9.33
N THR A 134 3.39 7.34 8.29
CA THR A 134 2.10 7.91 7.84
C THR A 134 0.97 7.76 8.87
N LEU A 135 1.04 6.80 9.79
CA LEU A 135 0.00 6.59 10.81
C LEU A 135 -0.13 7.78 11.76
N THR A 136 1.00 8.42 12.08
CA THR A 136 1.04 9.62 12.91
C THR A 136 0.29 10.76 12.23
N SER A 137 0.56 11.00 10.94
CA SER A 137 -0.13 12.01 10.14
C SER A 137 -1.60 11.67 9.85
N LEU A 138 -1.95 10.38 9.88
CA LEU A 138 -3.32 9.90 9.71
C LEU A 138 -4.16 10.03 10.99
N PHE A 139 -3.53 10.31 12.13
CA PHE A 139 -4.14 10.28 13.47
C PHE A 139 -4.89 8.97 13.73
N TRP A 140 -4.31 7.86 13.27
CA TRP A 140 -4.93 6.54 13.40
C TRP A 140 -3.86 5.52 13.80
N ALA A 141 -4.02 4.99 15.02
CA ALA A 141 -3.18 3.93 15.55
C ALA A 141 -3.90 2.59 15.41
N PRO A 142 -3.31 1.59 14.71
CA PRO A 142 -3.84 0.23 14.67
C PRO A 142 -3.58 -0.53 15.98
N ASP A 143 -4.44 -1.50 16.26
CA ASP A 143 -4.22 -2.47 17.33
C ASP A 143 -3.32 -3.62 16.86
N ILE A 144 -3.43 -3.99 15.58
CA ILE A 144 -2.69 -5.10 14.97
C ILE A 144 -2.16 -4.68 13.59
N PHE A 145 -0.88 -4.96 13.35
CA PHE A 145 -0.28 -4.96 12.01
C PHE A 145 -0.38 -6.37 11.41
N ILE A 146 -0.77 -6.45 10.15
CA ILE A 146 -0.78 -7.67 9.34
C ILE A 146 0.19 -7.42 8.18
N CYS A 147 1.22 -8.26 8.04
CA CYS A 147 2.29 -8.12 7.06
C CYS A 147 2.53 -9.46 6.35
#